data_AF-A0A7L4FPZ9-F1
#
_entry.id   AF-A0A7L4FPZ9-F1
#
_cell.length_a   1.000
_cell.length_b   1.000
_cell.length_c   1.000
_cell.angle_alpha   90.00
_cell.angle_beta   90.00
_cell.angle_gamma   90.00
#
_symmetry.space_group_name_H-M   'P 1'
#
loop_
_entity.id
_entity.type
_entity.pdbx_description
1 polymer ?
#
loop_
_entity_poly.entity_id
_entity_poly.type
_entity_poly.pdbx_seq_one_letter_code
_entity_poly.pdbx_strand_id
1 'polypeptide(L)'
;MPLVTLMERQAVIFEGVDLWESSDQSCEIMLKHLATARQIAQNAEMYSLTAEQMLEGFQPDEEMSEIFKTEFQMRLFWGSKGAQVNKNERYEKFSQILTALSQKLEPPSVKQVEQLSI
;
A
#
# COMPACT_ATOMS: atom_id res chain seq x y z
N MET A 1 2.46 -0.96 6.15
CA MET A 1 3.89 -0.77 6.48
C MET A 1 4.01 -0.04 7.82
N PRO A 2 3.84 -0.74 8.96
CA PRO A 2 3.59 -0.09 10.25
C PRO A 2 4.68 0.89 10.68
N LEU A 3 5.96 0.50 10.63
CA LEU A 3 7.06 1.36 11.07
C LEU A 3 7.18 2.65 10.26
N VAL A 4 7.14 2.56 8.93
CA VAL A 4 7.30 3.72 8.04
C VAL A 4 6.15 4.69 8.25
N THR A 5 4.92 4.18 8.31
CA THR A 5 3.71 4.96 8.62
C THR A 5 3.77 5.63 10.00
N LEU A 6 4.32 4.96 11.01
CA LEU A 6 4.49 5.54 12.35
C LEU A 6 5.50 6.71 12.35
N MET A 7 6.59 6.58 11.59
CA MET A 7 7.64 7.61 11.52
C MET A 7 7.25 8.80 10.64
N GLU A 8 6.49 8.54 9.57
CA GLU A 8 5.97 9.56 8.66
C GLU A 8 4.57 10.00 9.13
N ARG A 9 4.51 11.00 10.03
CA ARG A 9 3.26 11.56 10.57
C ARG A 9 2.21 12.00 9.54
N GLN A 10 2.59 12.12 8.26
CA GLN A 10 1.70 12.48 7.14
C GLN A 10 1.60 11.37 6.08
N ALA A 11 1.85 10.11 6.46
CA ALA A 11 1.75 8.99 5.54
C ALA A 11 0.32 8.84 5.01
N VAL A 12 0.11 9.24 3.77
CA VAL A 12 -1.16 9.03 3.05
C VAL A 12 -1.27 7.54 2.76
N ILE A 13 -2.15 6.85 3.46
CA ILE A 13 -2.43 5.42 3.23
C ILE A 13 -3.65 5.34 2.31
N PHE A 14 -3.56 4.54 1.26
CA PHE A 14 -4.73 4.18 0.46
C PHE A 14 -5.67 3.35 1.36
N GLU A 15 -6.89 3.82 1.54
CA GLU A 15 -7.86 3.32 2.54
C GLU A 15 -7.34 3.35 3.99
N GLY A 16 -7.22 4.56 4.54
CA GLY A 16 -7.58 4.89 5.92
C GLY A 16 -7.29 3.87 7.03
N VAL A 17 -6.11 3.26 7.05
CA VAL A 17 -5.72 2.40 8.17
C VAL A 17 -5.24 3.28 9.32
N ASP A 18 -6.17 3.76 10.15
CA ASP A 18 -5.88 4.40 11.44
C ASP A 18 -5.31 3.36 12.42
N LEU A 19 -4.09 2.90 12.12
CA LEU A 19 -3.44 1.78 12.79
C LEU A 19 -3.03 2.13 14.25
N TRP A 20 -2.99 3.42 14.59
CA TRP A 20 -2.34 3.91 15.82
C TRP A 20 -3.26 4.70 16.76
N GLU A 21 -4.48 5.06 16.36
CA GLU A 21 -5.29 6.05 17.08
C GLU A 21 -6.44 5.47 17.92
N SER A 22 -6.69 4.16 17.91
CA SER A 22 -8.00 3.61 18.31
C SER A 22 -8.01 2.41 19.29
N SER A 23 -6.95 2.15 20.07
CA SER A 23 -7.04 1.12 21.13
C SER A 23 -6.20 1.39 22.38
N ASP A 24 -6.65 0.84 23.51
CA ASP A 24 -5.91 0.78 24.78
C ASP A 24 -4.53 0.08 24.65
N GLN A 25 -4.31 -0.67 23.56
CA GLN A 25 -3.08 -1.40 23.26
C GLN A 25 -2.14 -0.66 22.28
N SER A 26 -2.51 0.52 21.80
CA SER A 26 -1.77 1.31 20.80
C SER A 26 -0.29 1.51 21.15
N CYS A 27 0.02 1.87 22.40
CA CYS A 27 1.39 2.05 22.88
C CYS A 27 2.21 0.76 22.89
N GLU A 28 1.61 -0.38 23.26
CA GLU A 28 2.29 -1.67 23.28
C GLU A 28 2.61 -2.15 21.86
N ILE A 29 1.67 -1.99 20.94
CA ILE A 29 1.83 -2.33 19.52
C ILE A 29 2.92 -1.44 18.90
N MET A 30 2.91 -0.14 19.19
CA MET A 30 3.93 0.80 18.74
C MET A 30 5.33 0.37 19.21
N LEU A 31 5.47 0.06 20.51
CA LEU A 31 6.75 -0.39 21.07
C LEU A 31 7.25 -1.69 20.42
N LYS A 32 6.34 -2.65 20.16
CA LYS A 32 6.67 -3.89 19.45
C LYS A 32 7.22 -3.62 18.04
N HIS A 33 6.59 -2.72 17.29
CA HIS A 33 7.07 -2.36 15.95
C HIS A 33 8.43 -1.63 15.98
N LEU A 34 8.65 -0.74 16.94
CA LEU A 34 9.94 -0.06 17.15
C LEU A 34 11.04 -1.03 17.57
N ALA A 35 10.76 -1.97 18.47
CA ALA A 35 11.70 -3.00 18.88
C ALA A 35 12.09 -3.90 17.70
N THR A 36 11.09 -4.29 16.89
CA THR A 36 11.31 -5.06 15.66
C THR A 36 12.13 -4.28 14.64
N ALA A 37 11.86 -2.98 14.47
CA ALA A 37 12.64 -2.10 13.59
C ALA A 37 14.13 -2.09 13.97
N ARG A 38 14.44 -2.02 15.26
CA ARG A 38 15.82 -2.13 15.76
C ARG A 38 16.43 -3.47 15.40
N GLN A 39 15.69 -4.58 15.54
CA GLN A 39 16.18 -5.90 15.12
C GLN A 39 16.40 -5.97 13.60
N ILE A 40 15.51 -5.39 12.80
CA ILE A 40 15.66 -5.36 11.33
C ILE A 40 16.94 -4.62 10.96
N ALA A 41 17.18 -3.45 11.55
CA ALA A 41 18.39 -2.67 11.30
C ALA A 41 19.67 -3.41 11.71
N GLN A 42 19.65 -4.11 12.86
CA GLN A 42 20.78 -4.92 13.32
C GLN A 42 21.06 -6.14 12.43
N ASN A 43 20.04 -6.68 11.77
CA ASN A 43 20.13 -7.87 10.91
C ASN A 43 20.08 -7.52 9.41
N ALA A 44 20.34 -6.27 9.02
CA ALA A 44 20.22 -5.82 7.63
C ALA A 44 21.02 -6.69 6.64
N GLU A 45 22.27 -7.03 7.00
CA GLU A 45 23.14 -7.88 6.19
C GLU A 45 22.57 -9.29 5.99
N MET A 46 21.94 -9.86 7.02
CA MET A 46 21.30 -11.18 6.92
C MET A 46 20.20 -11.18 5.86
N TYR A 47 19.36 -10.14 5.81
CA TYR A 47 18.30 -10.04 4.79
C TYR A 47 18.88 -9.90 3.39
N SER A 48 19.96 -9.12 3.22
CA SER A 48 20.66 -9.00 1.93
C SER A 48 21.24 -10.34 1.47
N LEU A 49 21.98 -11.04 2.34
CA LEU A 49 22.55 -12.35 2.02
C LEU A 49 21.46 -13.39 1.71
N THR A 50 20.35 -13.37 2.47
CA THR A 50 19.22 -14.28 2.24
C THR A 50 18.58 -13.99 0.88
N ALA A 51 18.41 -12.72 0.50
CA ALA A 51 17.88 -12.35 -0.81
C ALA A 51 18.83 -12.76 -1.95
N GLU A 52 20.14 -12.58 -1.79
CA GLU A 52 21.16 -13.03 -2.76
C GLU A 52 21.10 -14.54 -2.96
N GLN A 53 21.02 -15.31 -1.88
CA GLN A 53 20.88 -16.77 -1.94
C GLN A 53 19.57 -17.21 -2.59
N MET A 54 18.45 -16.56 -2.26
CA MET A 54 17.15 -16.88 -2.86
C MET A 54 17.07 -16.57 -4.35
N LEU A 55 17.84 -15.59 -4.82
CA LEU A 55 17.88 -15.14 -6.21
C LEU A 55 19.07 -15.72 -6.98
N GLU A 56 19.82 -16.67 -6.41
CA GLU A 56 20.95 -17.29 -7.09
C GLU A 56 20.50 -17.98 -8.39
N GLY A 57 21.10 -17.58 -9.51
CA GLY A 57 20.75 -18.10 -10.84
C GLY A 57 19.43 -17.56 -11.42
N PHE A 58 18.71 -16.69 -10.71
CA PHE A 58 17.51 -16.05 -11.25
C PHE A 58 17.87 -15.14 -12.44
N GLN A 59 17.17 -15.34 -13.56
CA GLN A 59 17.29 -14.52 -14.76
C GLN A 59 15.98 -13.76 -14.96
N PRO A 60 15.90 -12.47 -14.56
CA PRO A 60 14.69 -11.71 -14.71
C PRO A 60 14.39 -11.43 -16.18
N ASP A 61 13.13 -11.62 -16.57
CA ASP A 61 12.62 -11.10 -17.84
C ASP A 61 12.52 -9.57 -17.79
N GLU A 62 12.93 -8.90 -18.87
CA GLU A 62 13.02 -7.44 -18.92
C GLU A 62 11.65 -6.77 -18.90
N GLU A 63 10.67 -7.31 -19.65
CA GLU A 63 9.32 -6.77 -19.71
C GLU A 63 8.62 -6.94 -18.36
N MET A 64 8.74 -8.12 -17.76
CA MET A 64 8.19 -8.41 -16.44
C MET A 64 8.83 -7.51 -15.36
N SER A 65 10.15 -7.31 -15.43
CA SER A 65 10.87 -6.43 -14.51
C SER A 65 10.43 -4.99 -14.63
N GLU A 66 10.14 -4.51 -15.84
CA GLU A 66 9.61 -3.16 -16.05
C GLU A 66 8.22 -2.99 -15.43
N ILE A 67 7.33 -3.99 -15.57
CA ILE A 67 5.97 -3.95 -15.00
C ILE A 67 6.00 -3.84 -13.45
N PHE A 68 7.01 -4.42 -12.80
CA PHE A 68 7.16 -4.35 -11.34
C PHE A 68 7.72 -3.02 -10.82
N LYS A 69 8.16 -2.10 -11.70
CA LYS A 69 8.64 -0.79 -11.27
C LYS A 69 7.49 0.14 -10.90
N THR A 70 7.62 0.82 -9.75
CA THR A 70 6.63 1.80 -9.28
C THR A 70 6.40 2.91 -10.31
N GLU A 71 7.44 3.35 -11.00
CA GLU A 71 7.39 4.39 -12.03
C GLU A 71 6.55 3.95 -13.23
N PHE A 72 6.69 2.69 -13.65
CA PHE A 72 5.89 2.12 -14.72
C PHE A 72 4.42 2.06 -14.29
N GLN A 73 4.13 1.49 -13.11
CA GLN A 73 2.78 1.40 -12.55
C GLN A 73 2.13 2.79 -12.40
N MET A 74 2.91 3.79 -11.97
CA MET A 74 2.42 5.17 -11.88
C MET A 74 2.01 5.73 -13.24
N ARG A 75 2.82 5.53 -14.29
CA ARG A 75 2.48 5.98 -15.63
C ARG A 75 1.33 5.17 -16.23
N LEU A 76 1.23 3.88 -15.91
CA LEU A 76 0.14 3.02 -16.36
C LEU A 76 -1.21 3.52 -15.84
N PHE A 77 -1.31 3.83 -14.55
CA PHE A 77 -2.57 4.27 -13.95
C PHE A 77 -2.92 5.74 -14.25
N TRP A 78 -1.93 6.64 -14.26
CA TRP A 78 -2.19 8.08 -14.29
C TRP A 78 -1.64 8.79 -15.55
N GLY A 79 -0.99 8.06 -16.46
CA GLY A 79 -0.30 8.65 -17.61
C GLY A 79 0.92 9.48 -17.20
N SER A 80 1.63 10.04 -18.19
CA SER A 80 2.86 10.81 -17.97
C SER A 80 2.65 12.07 -17.13
N LYS A 81 1.56 12.81 -17.37
CA LYS A 81 1.23 14.04 -16.64
C LYS A 81 0.57 13.76 -15.29
N GLY A 82 -0.40 12.85 -15.25
CA GLY A 82 -1.13 12.55 -14.02
C GLY A 82 -0.26 11.89 -12.95
N ALA A 83 0.79 11.15 -13.34
CA ALA A 83 1.74 10.57 -12.38
C ALA A 83 2.46 11.61 -11.50
N GLN A 84 2.59 12.86 -11.97
CA GLN A 84 3.23 13.96 -11.23
C GLN A 84 2.28 14.71 -10.29
N VAL A 85 0.98 14.39 -10.34
CA VAL A 85 -0.03 14.98 -9.44
C VAL A 85 0.20 14.47 -8.01
N ASN A 86 -0.24 15.26 -7.04
CA ASN A 86 -0.10 14.92 -5.63
C ASN A 86 -0.71 13.54 -5.32
N LYS A 87 -0.15 12.89 -4.29
CA LYS A 87 -0.51 11.53 -3.90
C LYS A 87 -1.99 11.41 -3.49
N ASN A 88 -2.52 12.39 -2.75
CA ASN A 88 -3.90 12.39 -2.25
C ASN A 88 -4.91 12.36 -3.39
N GLU A 89 -4.81 13.28 -4.33
CA GLU A 89 -5.69 13.36 -5.50
C GLU A 89 -5.62 12.08 -6.33
N ARG A 90 -4.42 11.52 -6.52
CA ARG A 90 -4.26 10.25 -7.25
C ARG A 90 -4.99 9.10 -6.56
N TYR A 91 -4.92 9.02 -5.24
CA TYR A 91 -5.55 7.95 -4.46
C TYR A 91 -7.06 8.12 -4.36
N GLU A 92 -7.55 9.34 -4.14
CA GLU A 92 -8.99 9.64 -4.16
C GLU A 92 -9.60 9.31 -5.53
N LYS A 93 -8.93 9.71 -6.61
CA LYS A 93 -9.37 9.37 -7.97
C LYS A 93 -9.38 7.87 -8.21
N PHE A 94 -8.37 7.15 -7.73
CA PHE A 94 -8.32 5.70 -7.89
C PHE A 94 -9.42 5.00 -7.10
N SER A 95 -9.70 5.46 -5.87
CA SER A 95 -10.83 4.96 -5.06
C SER A 95 -12.17 5.14 -5.78
N GLN A 96 -12.41 6.30 -6.39
CA GLN A 96 -13.61 6.55 -7.21
C GLN A 96 -13.69 5.61 -8.42
N ILE A 97 -12.57 5.40 -9.13
CA ILE A 97 -12.50 4.49 -10.28
C ILE A 97 -12.81 3.05 -9.84
N LEU A 98 -12.16 2.56 -8.79
CA LEU A 98 -12.38 1.20 -8.28
C LEU A 98 -13.81 1.00 -7.79
N THR A 99 -14.39 2.00 -7.11
CA THR A 99 -15.79 1.96 -6.66
C THR A 99 -16.73 1.83 -7.85
N ALA A 100 -16.55 2.64 -8.89
CA ALA A 100 -17.37 2.59 -10.10
C ALA A 100 -17.19 1.27 -10.87
N LEU A 101 -15.96 0.75 -10.97
CA LEU A 101 -15.69 -0.53 -11.62
C LEU A 101 -16.32 -1.70 -10.84
N SER A 102 -16.21 -1.69 -9.52
CA SER A 102 -16.83 -2.68 -8.63
C SER A 102 -18.34 -2.71 -8.84
N GLN A 103 -19.02 -1.56 -8.76
CA GLN A 103 -20.47 -1.46 -8.97
C GLN A 103 -20.91 -1.87 -10.38
N LYS A 104 -20.06 -1.65 -11.39
CA LYS A 104 -20.35 -2.05 -12.77
C LYS A 104 -20.24 -3.56 -12.98
N LEU A 105 -19.24 -4.18 -12.35
CA LEU A 105 -18.99 -5.63 -12.46
C LEU A 105 -19.94 -6.43 -11.59
N GLU A 106 -20.23 -5.93 -10.39
CA GLU A 106 -21.11 -6.54 -9.39
C GLU A 106 -22.13 -5.50 -8.89
N PRO A 107 -23.25 -5.30 -9.63
CA PRO A 107 -24.25 -4.31 -9.26
C PRO A 107 -24.87 -4.63 -7.89
N PRO A 108 -25.03 -3.64 -7.00
CA PRO A 108 -25.67 -3.87 -5.71
C PRO A 108 -27.11 -4.35 -5.92
N SER A 109 -27.51 -5.39 -5.19
CA SER A 109 -28.87 -5.91 -5.27
C SER A 109 -29.88 -4.85 -4.80
N VAL A 110 -31.01 -4.72 -5.49
CA VAL A 110 -32.06 -3.71 -5.22
C VAL A 110 -32.54 -3.72 -3.75
N LYS A 111 -32.38 -4.84 -3.04
CA LYS A 111 -32.76 -4.99 -1.63
C LYS A 111 -31.85 -4.28 -0.62
N GLN A 112 -30.61 -3.93 -0.98
CA GLN A 112 -29.68 -3.23 -0.07
C GLN A 112 -29.86 -1.71 -0.07
N VAL A 113 -30.46 -1.14 -1.12
CA VAL A 113 -30.65 0.31 -1.25
C VAL A 113 -31.77 0.81 -0.31
N GLU A 114 -32.77 -0.02 -0.01
CA GLU A 114 -33.86 0.34 0.92
C GLU A 114 -33.41 0.32 2.39
N GLN A 115 -32.38 -0.44 2.78
CA GLN A 115 -31.89 -0.49 4.17
C GLN A 115 -30.93 0.64 4.54
N LEU A 116 -30.31 1.30 3.56
CA LEU A 116 -29.43 2.46 3.79
C LEU A 116 -30.16 3.81 3.64
N SER A 117 -31.46 3.77 3.31
CA SER A 117 -32.31 4.95 3.08
C SER A 117 -33.34 5.20 4.20
N ILE A 118 -33.23 4.48 5.33
CA ILE A 118 -34.09 4.64 6.52
C ILE A 118 -33.22 5.01 7.72
#